data_AF-A0A949YJG0-F1
#
_entry.id   AF-A0A949YJG0-F1
#
_cell.length_a   1.000
_cell.length_b   1.000
_cell.length_c   1.000
_cell.angle_alpha   90.00
_cell.angle_beta   90.00
_cell.angle_gamma   90.00
#
_symmetry.space_group_name_H-M   'P 1'
#
loop_
_entity.id
_entity.type
_entity.pdbx_description
1 polymer ?
#
loop_
_entity_poly.entity_id
_entity_poly.type
_entity_poly.pdbx_seq_one_letter_code
_entity_poly.pdbx_strand_id
1 'polypeptide(L)'
;MNAFYDHHRDSISWQYRCFDRILLNGLIQPFQQPERVVGFFDTYRQLYPVTRYTLRGIADQFQQWIKGRCAKRNIPILEAPKVRRDDFVGPYFKGAKPDQVVVVLKAREPARTMIAIGDKTVGRWHLELSQRWVVQYNVYINDSQWGRLFVRVCPYLPFSARVCLNQHHWLANRMRQEGIKFVQRANAFLKCAAPKRLQELADSLTAHDLVSCGQKWLARLTPFFTSREREQAGCQHRLFFSQVEYCDYVPGNVIQSVFSPAARPRRCAKGSRLIRAGGRKTCWTEPPGTLWGLNRDADCGAMKRPVKR
;
A
#
# COMPACT_ATOMS: atom_id res chain seq x y z
N MET A 1 -25.92 -4.55 -16.90
CA MET A 1 -27.00 -3.70 -16.33
C MET A 1 -27.25 -4.15 -14.90
N ASN A 2 -27.44 -3.23 -13.96
CA ASN A 2 -27.27 -3.52 -12.53
C ASN A 2 -28.64 -3.58 -11.84
N ALA A 3 -29.22 -4.77 -11.70
CA ALA A 3 -30.62 -4.96 -11.26
C ALA A 3 -31.02 -4.21 -9.97
N PHE A 4 -30.09 -4.01 -9.05
CA PHE A 4 -30.29 -3.20 -7.83
C PHE A 4 -30.51 -1.70 -8.13
N TYR A 5 -29.75 -1.14 -9.07
CA TYR A 5 -29.88 0.26 -9.48
C TYR A 5 -31.22 0.50 -10.16
N ASP A 6 -31.63 -0.43 -11.02
CA ASP A 6 -32.89 -0.31 -11.75
C ASP A 6 -34.09 -0.42 -10.81
N HIS A 7 -34.02 -1.27 -9.78
CA HIS A 7 -35.09 -1.45 -8.81
C HIS A 7 -35.22 -0.30 -7.79
N HIS A 8 -34.12 0.39 -7.45
CA HIS A 8 -34.12 1.46 -6.45
C HIS A 8 -33.90 2.85 -7.03
N ARG A 9 -34.01 3.01 -8.35
CA ARG A 9 -33.70 4.24 -9.09
C ARG A 9 -34.33 5.49 -8.45
N ASP A 10 -35.59 5.38 -8.04
CA ASP A 10 -36.38 6.50 -7.50
C ASP A 10 -35.97 6.90 -6.06
N SER A 11 -35.21 6.04 -5.37
CA SER A 11 -34.70 6.30 -4.02
C SER A 11 -33.24 6.78 -4.00
N ILE A 12 -32.57 6.80 -5.16
CA ILE A 12 -31.14 7.11 -5.31
C ILE A 12 -30.98 8.57 -5.67
N SER A 13 -30.28 9.35 -4.83
CA SER A 13 -30.06 10.77 -5.10
C SER A 13 -28.93 11.02 -6.09
N TRP A 14 -27.86 10.23 -6.02
CA TRP A 14 -26.69 10.27 -6.92
C TRP A 14 -25.86 9.01 -6.70
N GLN A 15 -24.77 8.84 -7.46
CA GLN A 15 -23.82 7.73 -7.30
C GLN A 15 -22.39 8.21 -7.54
N TYR A 16 -21.42 7.52 -6.95
CA TYR A 16 -20.01 7.71 -7.30
C TYR A 16 -19.24 6.40 -7.19
N ARG A 17 -18.15 6.30 -7.95
CA ARG A 17 -17.26 5.15 -7.97
C ARG A 17 -15.83 5.59 -7.77
N CYS A 18 -15.10 4.92 -6.89
CA CYS A 18 -13.70 5.21 -6.61
C CYS A 18 -13.01 4.03 -5.92
N PHE A 19 -11.69 4.10 -5.79
CA PHE A 19 -10.88 3.11 -5.08
C PHE A 19 -10.97 3.29 -3.55
N ASP A 20 -11.45 2.27 -2.85
CA ASP A 20 -11.47 2.25 -1.38
C ASP A 20 -10.10 1.94 -0.78
N ARG A 21 -9.35 1.04 -1.42
CA ARG A 21 -8.03 0.62 -0.97
C ARG A 21 -7.15 0.26 -2.14
N ILE A 22 -5.99 0.91 -2.24
CA ILE A 22 -4.97 0.61 -3.24
C ILE A 22 -3.72 0.16 -2.49
N LEU A 23 -3.38 -1.12 -2.57
CA LEU A 23 -2.17 -1.69 -1.99
C LEU A 23 -1.13 -1.89 -3.09
N LEU A 24 -0.01 -1.20 -2.96
CA LEU A 24 1.14 -1.28 -3.85
C LEU A 24 2.29 -1.97 -3.11
N ASN A 25 2.88 -3.02 -3.70
CA ASN A 25 4.15 -3.57 -3.21
C ASN A 25 5.31 -2.77 -3.78
N GLY A 26 6.29 -2.44 -2.95
CA GLY A 26 7.53 -1.77 -3.32
C GLY A 26 8.70 -2.74 -3.25
N LEU A 27 9.41 -2.94 -4.37
CA LEU A 27 10.59 -3.79 -4.45
C LEU A 27 11.74 -3.06 -5.14
N ILE A 28 12.95 -3.23 -4.63
CA ILE A 28 14.17 -2.81 -5.32
C ILE A 28 14.55 -3.95 -6.26
N GLN A 29 14.24 -3.79 -7.56
CA GLN A 29 14.34 -4.85 -8.54
C GLN A 29 15.77 -5.41 -8.70
N PRO A 30 16.84 -4.57 -8.77
CA PRO A 30 18.20 -5.09 -8.82
C PRO A 30 18.54 -6.01 -7.64
N PHE A 31 18.00 -5.73 -6.46
CA PHE A 31 18.31 -6.48 -5.24
C PHE A 31 17.47 -7.75 -5.08
N GLN A 32 16.66 -8.11 -6.08
CA GLN A 32 16.03 -9.43 -6.17
C GLN A 32 17.00 -10.51 -6.68
N GLN A 33 18.19 -10.10 -7.16
CA GLN A 33 19.28 -10.98 -7.58
C GLN A 33 20.45 -10.80 -6.59
N PRO A 34 20.79 -11.83 -5.79
CA PRO A 34 21.85 -11.73 -4.79
C PRO A 34 23.20 -11.28 -5.35
N GLU A 35 23.53 -11.66 -6.58
CA GLU A 35 24.78 -11.31 -7.28
C GLU A 35 24.90 -9.80 -7.50
N ARG A 36 23.79 -9.13 -7.85
CA ARG A 36 23.77 -7.67 -8.00
C ARG A 36 23.92 -6.97 -6.65
N VAL A 37 23.50 -7.60 -5.56
CA VAL A 37 23.73 -7.06 -4.20
C VAL A 37 25.21 -7.17 -3.84
N VAL A 38 25.88 -8.29 -4.15
CA VAL A 38 27.33 -8.41 -3.98
C VAL A 38 28.06 -7.33 -4.78
N GLY A 39 27.75 -7.19 -6.08
CA GLY A 39 28.34 -6.16 -6.93
C GLY A 39 28.06 -4.74 -6.43
N PHE A 40 26.87 -4.47 -5.89
CA PHE A 40 26.56 -3.17 -5.29
C PHE A 40 27.49 -2.85 -4.11
N PHE A 41 27.66 -3.79 -3.18
CA PHE A 41 28.51 -3.56 -2.01
C PHE A 41 29.99 -3.43 -2.39
N ASP A 42 30.45 -4.22 -3.34
CA ASP A 42 31.82 -4.16 -3.83
C ASP A 42 32.09 -2.82 -4.54
N THR A 43 31.31 -2.50 -5.58
CA THR A 43 31.54 -1.32 -6.43
C THR A 43 31.25 0.01 -5.72
N TYR A 44 30.15 0.11 -4.98
CA TYR A 44 29.70 1.41 -4.41
C TYR A 44 30.08 1.59 -2.94
N ARG A 45 30.37 0.51 -2.22
CA ARG A 45 30.67 0.55 -0.78
C ARG A 45 32.04 -0.03 -0.42
N GLN A 46 32.82 -0.51 -1.40
CA GLN A 46 34.14 -1.12 -1.19
C GLN A 46 34.11 -2.18 -0.09
N LEU A 47 33.02 -2.96 -0.07
CA LEU A 47 32.75 -3.95 0.96
C LEU A 47 32.58 -5.33 0.34
N TYR A 48 33.60 -6.17 0.51
CA TYR A 48 33.59 -7.58 0.12
C TYR A 48 34.42 -8.41 1.12
N PRO A 49 33.96 -9.60 1.54
CA PRO A 49 32.68 -10.23 1.23
C PRO A 49 31.51 -9.63 2.03
N VAL A 50 30.29 -9.73 1.49
CA VAL A 50 29.06 -9.38 2.22
C VAL A 50 28.71 -10.51 3.20
N THR A 51 28.88 -10.24 4.50
CA THR A 51 28.69 -11.26 5.55
C THR A 51 27.33 -11.14 6.24
N ARG A 52 26.99 -12.14 7.06
CA ARG A 52 25.78 -12.09 7.92
C ARG A 52 25.82 -10.93 8.91
N TYR A 53 27.01 -10.51 9.34
CA TYR A 53 27.19 -9.39 10.27
C TYR A 53 26.93 -8.06 9.57
N THR A 54 27.37 -7.93 8.31
CA THR A 54 27.05 -6.78 7.46
C THR A 54 25.54 -6.62 7.31
N LEU A 55 24.82 -7.69 6.92
CA LEU A 55 23.37 -7.65 6.74
C LEU A 55 22.61 -7.35 8.04
N ARG A 56 23.08 -7.90 9.18
CA ARG A 56 22.51 -7.61 10.50
C ARG A 56 22.74 -6.14 10.88
N GLY A 57 23.95 -5.64 10.70
CA GLY A 57 24.30 -4.25 10.98
C GLY A 57 23.45 -3.25 10.19
N ILE A 58 23.12 -3.56 8.94
CA ILE A 58 22.21 -2.75 8.12
C ILE A 58 20.81 -2.68 8.72
N ALA A 59 20.27 -3.82 9.17
CA ALA A 59 18.97 -3.85 9.82
C ALA A 59 19.00 -3.10 11.17
N ASP A 60 20.10 -3.19 11.92
CA ASP A 60 20.26 -2.48 13.19
C ASP A 60 20.35 -0.96 12.98
N GLN A 61 21.08 -0.51 11.95
CA GLN A 61 21.13 0.90 11.56
C GLN A 61 19.73 1.44 11.21
N PHE A 62 18.93 0.69 10.46
CA PHE A 62 17.54 1.08 10.19
C PHE A 62 16.72 1.21 11.48
N GLN A 63 16.84 0.23 12.38
CA GLN A 63 16.11 0.24 13.65
C GLN A 63 16.50 1.40 14.56
N GLN A 64 17.80 1.74 14.63
CA GLN A 64 18.29 2.91 15.35
C GLN A 64 17.79 4.20 14.70
N TRP A 65 17.85 4.29 13.36
CA TRP A 65 17.36 5.44 12.61
C TRP A 65 15.88 5.70 12.88
N ILE A 66 15.01 4.69 12.76
CA ILE A 66 13.57 4.89 12.95
C ILE A 66 13.24 5.26 14.39
N LYS A 67 13.90 4.63 15.38
CA LYS A 67 13.76 4.99 16.80
C LYS A 67 14.16 6.44 17.05
N GLY A 68 15.33 6.85 16.56
CA GLY A 68 15.83 8.22 16.72
C GLY A 68 14.95 9.24 16.01
N ARG A 69 14.47 8.94 14.80
CA ARG A 69 13.57 9.81 14.03
C ARG A 69 12.22 10.00 14.73
N CYS A 70 11.67 8.93 15.28
CA CYS A 70 10.42 8.96 16.03
C CYS A 70 10.57 9.71 17.36
N ALA A 71 11.63 9.45 18.13
CA ALA A 71 11.90 10.15 19.38
C ALA A 71 12.03 11.66 19.19
N LYS A 72 12.81 12.11 18.20
CA LYS A 72 13.00 13.55 17.87
C LYS A 72 11.70 14.28 17.51
N ARG A 73 10.66 13.56 17.09
CA ARG A 73 9.38 14.13 16.63
C ARG A 73 8.21 13.73 17.51
N ASN A 74 8.49 13.11 18.66
CA ASN A 74 7.50 12.56 19.57
C ASN A 74 6.46 11.66 18.89
N ILE A 75 6.91 10.82 17.96
CA ILE A 75 6.08 9.85 17.24
C ILE A 75 6.11 8.53 18.01
N PRO A 76 4.98 8.00 18.48
CA PRO A 76 4.95 6.73 19.19
C PRO A 76 5.24 5.56 18.24
N ILE A 77 6.02 4.60 18.74
CA ILE A 77 6.21 3.30 18.11
C ILE A 77 5.57 2.24 19.00
N LEU A 78 4.53 1.58 18.51
CA LEU A 78 3.68 0.68 19.27
C LEU A 78 3.68 -0.72 18.67
N GLU A 79 3.37 -1.74 19.46
CA GLU A 79 3.06 -3.06 18.93
C GLU A 79 1.71 -3.06 18.21
N ALA A 80 1.58 -3.88 17.16
CA ALA A 80 0.35 -3.97 16.42
C ALA A 80 -0.79 -4.49 17.33
N PRO A 81 -1.93 -3.80 17.37
CA PRO A 81 -3.03 -4.19 18.24
C PRO A 81 -3.69 -5.49 17.74
N LYS A 82 -4.39 -6.19 18.65
CA LYS A 82 -5.26 -7.32 18.28
C LYS A 82 -6.57 -6.88 17.60
N VAL A 83 -6.94 -5.60 17.76
CA VAL A 83 -8.10 -4.99 17.09
C VAL A 83 -7.76 -4.53 15.67
N ARG A 84 -8.76 -4.07 14.92
CA ARG A 84 -8.55 -3.51 13.58
C ARG A 84 -7.61 -2.30 13.67
N ARG A 85 -6.51 -2.36 12.90
CA ARG A 85 -5.47 -1.32 12.92
C ARG A 85 -6.02 0.07 12.59
N ASP A 86 -6.90 0.18 11.59
CA ASP A 86 -7.50 1.46 11.19
C ASP A 86 -8.24 2.17 12.33
N ASP A 87 -8.96 1.42 13.17
CA ASP A 87 -9.72 1.97 14.30
C ASP A 87 -8.78 2.41 15.42
N PHE A 88 -7.73 1.61 15.67
CA PHE A 88 -6.72 1.91 16.68
C PHE A 88 -5.88 3.14 16.35
N VAL A 89 -5.52 3.35 15.08
CA VAL A 89 -4.71 4.51 14.67
C VAL A 89 -5.54 5.78 14.50
N GLY A 90 -6.86 5.67 14.37
CA GLY A 90 -7.79 6.78 14.13
C GLY A 90 -7.58 8.00 15.04
N PRO A 91 -7.40 7.84 16.36
CA PRO A 91 -7.12 8.94 17.28
C PRO A 91 -5.82 9.70 16.98
N TYR A 92 -4.77 9.03 16.52
CA TYR A 92 -3.46 9.65 16.21
C TYR A 92 -3.50 10.59 15.00
N PHE A 93 -4.54 10.47 14.16
CA PHE A 93 -4.76 11.38 13.04
C PHE A 93 -5.46 12.68 13.43
N LYS A 94 -5.97 12.81 14.67
CA LYS A 94 -6.59 14.05 15.14
C LYS A 94 -5.51 15.13 15.28
N GLY A 95 -5.68 16.26 14.59
CA GLY A 95 -4.70 17.35 14.59
C GLY A 95 -3.41 17.08 13.80
N ALA A 96 -3.35 15.98 13.05
CA ALA A 96 -2.19 15.67 12.22
C ALA A 96 -2.02 16.71 11.09
N LYS A 97 -0.82 17.26 10.97
CA LYS A 97 -0.46 18.20 9.91
C LYS A 97 -0.24 17.46 8.58
N PRO A 98 -0.29 18.17 7.44
CA PRO A 98 0.11 17.61 6.15
C PRO A 98 1.56 17.11 6.18
N ASP A 99 1.82 15.99 5.51
CA ASP A 99 3.10 15.28 5.43
C ASP A 99 3.70 14.89 6.80
N GLN A 100 2.84 14.56 7.77
CA GLN A 100 3.25 14.12 9.11
C GLN A 100 3.11 12.60 9.28
N VAL A 101 4.15 11.96 9.83
CA VAL A 101 4.05 10.61 10.39
C VAL A 101 3.39 10.70 11.76
N VAL A 102 2.29 9.97 11.97
CA VAL A 102 1.47 10.07 13.19
C VAL A 102 1.74 8.96 14.20
N VAL A 103 1.97 7.74 13.74
CA VAL A 103 2.28 6.57 14.58
C VAL A 103 2.98 5.50 13.75
N VAL A 104 3.82 4.70 14.39
CA VAL A 104 4.44 3.52 13.77
C VAL A 104 4.00 2.27 14.52
N LEU A 105 3.44 1.28 13.81
CA LEU A 105 3.10 -0.02 14.40
C LEU A 105 4.13 -1.07 13.99
N LYS A 106 4.72 -1.75 14.97
CA LYS A 106 5.57 -2.93 14.77
C LYS A 106 4.73 -4.18 14.73
N ALA A 107 5.01 -5.07 13.78
CA ALA A 107 4.38 -6.37 13.69
C ALA A 107 5.37 -7.41 13.20
N ARG A 108 5.34 -8.61 13.78
CA ARG A 108 6.08 -9.76 13.26
C ARG A 108 5.32 -10.35 12.08
N GLU A 109 5.85 -10.17 10.87
CA GLU A 109 5.22 -10.58 9.61
C GLU A 109 6.28 -11.26 8.71
N PRO A 110 5.89 -12.25 7.89
CA PRO A 110 6.81 -12.89 6.95
C PRO A 110 7.29 -11.88 5.89
N ALA A 111 8.58 -11.89 5.60
CA ALA A 111 9.20 -11.13 4.52
C ALA A 111 10.26 -11.97 3.81
N ARG A 112 10.46 -11.68 2.52
CA ARG A 112 11.60 -12.18 1.75
C ARG A 112 12.81 -11.30 2.06
N THR A 113 13.79 -11.84 2.76
CA THR A 113 14.98 -11.12 3.21
C THR A 113 16.25 -11.75 2.65
N MET A 114 17.27 -10.93 2.44
CA MET A 114 18.61 -11.39 2.09
C MET A 114 19.28 -11.98 3.33
N ILE A 115 19.81 -13.19 3.18
CA ILE A 115 20.66 -13.85 4.17
C ILE A 115 22.02 -14.14 3.54
N ALA A 116 23.06 -14.15 4.37
CA ALA A 116 24.39 -14.59 3.98
C ALA A 116 24.67 -15.91 4.68
N ILE A 117 24.94 -16.96 3.92
CA ILE A 117 25.33 -18.27 4.44
C ILE A 117 26.74 -18.58 3.94
N GLY A 118 27.56 -19.11 4.83
CA GLY A 118 28.99 -19.19 4.65
C GLY A 118 29.71 -19.43 5.96
N ASP A 119 30.95 -19.90 5.87
CA ASP A 119 31.81 -20.15 7.01
C ASP A 119 32.82 -19.00 7.18
N LYS A 120 32.98 -18.56 8.43
CA LYS A 120 33.98 -17.55 8.80
C LYS A 120 35.40 -18.06 8.61
N THR A 121 35.63 -19.36 8.76
CA THR A 121 36.95 -20.02 8.63
C THR A 121 37.40 -20.11 7.17
N VAL A 122 36.48 -20.45 6.26
CA VAL A 122 36.73 -20.58 4.83
C VAL A 122 36.64 -19.23 4.10
N GLY A 123 36.02 -18.22 4.72
CA GLY A 123 35.90 -16.86 4.17
C GLY A 123 34.93 -16.75 2.98
N ARG A 124 34.24 -17.83 2.63
CA ARG A 124 33.30 -17.88 1.51
C ARG A 124 31.88 -17.62 2.00
N TRP A 125 31.28 -16.54 1.51
CA TRP A 125 29.90 -16.16 1.79
C TRP A 125 29.09 -16.15 0.49
N HIS A 126 27.90 -16.76 0.53
CA HIS A 126 26.91 -16.65 -0.53
C HIS A 126 25.68 -15.93 -0.02
N LEU A 127 25.09 -15.08 -0.87
CA LEU A 127 23.86 -14.38 -0.57
C LEU A 127 22.66 -15.15 -1.13
N GLU A 128 21.59 -15.25 -0.36
CA GLU A 128 20.35 -15.91 -0.78
C GLU A 128 19.13 -15.13 -0.27
N LEU A 129 18.05 -15.11 -1.06
CA LEU A 129 16.77 -14.56 -0.62
C LEU A 129 15.90 -15.64 0.01
N SER A 130 15.63 -15.52 1.30
CA SER A 130 14.86 -16.51 2.06
C SER A 130 13.66 -15.87 2.76
N GLN A 131 12.57 -16.63 2.93
CA GLN A 131 11.41 -16.19 3.71
C GLN A 131 11.72 -16.29 5.21
N ARG A 132 11.56 -15.19 5.94
CA ARG A 132 11.81 -15.10 7.37
C ARG A 132 10.73 -14.29 8.06
N TRP A 133 10.39 -14.68 9.28
CA TRP A 133 9.54 -13.88 10.16
C TRP A 133 10.36 -12.77 10.77
N VAL A 134 10.04 -11.53 10.41
CA VAL A 134 10.78 -10.34 10.83
C VAL A 134 9.83 -9.28 11.38
N VAL A 135 10.36 -8.38 12.20
CA VAL A 135 9.61 -7.21 12.65
C VAL A 135 9.56 -6.20 11.50
N GLN A 136 8.36 -5.96 10.98
CA GLN A 136 8.09 -4.93 9.98
C GLN A 136 7.50 -3.69 10.66
N TYR A 137 7.77 -2.54 10.06
CA TYR A 137 7.34 -1.24 10.57
C TYR A 137 6.25 -0.67 9.67
N ASN A 138 5.02 -0.57 10.19
CA ASN A 138 3.87 0.04 9.52
C ASN A 138 3.78 1.50 9.94
N VAL A 139 4.25 2.40 9.08
CA VAL A 139 4.31 3.84 9.32
C VAL A 139 3.03 4.48 8.83
N TYR A 140 2.23 5.03 9.73
CA TYR A 140 0.98 5.74 9.40
C TYR A 140 1.26 7.23 9.21
N ILE A 141 0.74 7.77 8.11
CA ILE A 141 1.10 9.09 7.60
C ILE A 141 -0.16 9.85 7.18
N ASN A 142 -0.20 11.15 7.49
CA ASN A 142 -1.15 12.09 6.92
C ASN A 142 -0.48 12.88 5.80
N ASP A 143 -0.62 12.41 4.57
CA ASP A 143 -0.07 13.02 3.36
C ASP A 143 -0.85 14.26 2.94
N SER A 144 -0.18 15.28 2.43
CA SER A 144 -0.82 16.53 1.99
C SER A 144 -1.82 16.36 0.85
N GLN A 145 -1.57 15.41 -0.06
CA GLN A 145 -2.44 15.16 -1.21
C GLN A 145 -3.39 13.98 -0.93
N TRP A 146 -2.85 12.87 -0.43
CA TRP A 146 -3.58 11.63 -0.23
C TRP A 146 -4.33 11.53 1.10
N GLY A 147 -3.98 12.36 2.07
CA GLY A 147 -4.51 12.23 3.44
C GLY A 147 -3.97 10.98 4.11
N ARG A 148 -4.85 10.19 4.74
CA ARG A 148 -4.41 9.03 5.53
C ARG A 148 -3.90 7.91 4.63
N LEU A 149 -2.66 7.51 4.84
CA LEU A 149 -2.04 6.35 4.21
C LEU A 149 -1.15 5.62 5.22
N PHE A 150 -0.71 4.42 4.85
CA PHE A 150 0.39 3.78 5.58
C PHE A 150 1.43 3.18 4.63
N VAL A 151 2.67 3.17 5.09
CA VAL A 151 3.79 2.51 4.42
C VAL A 151 4.40 1.49 5.36
N ARG A 152 4.35 0.23 4.97
CA ARG A 152 5.03 -0.86 5.66
C ARG A 152 6.43 -1.03 5.06
N VAL A 153 7.47 -1.05 5.88
CA VAL A 153 8.86 -1.23 5.45
C VAL A 153 9.51 -2.38 6.23
N CYS A 154 10.20 -3.25 5.51
CA CYS A 154 11.07 -4.27 6.09
C CYS A 154 12.47 -3.66 6.35
N PRO A 155 13.02 -3.76 7.57
CA PRO A 155 14.33 -3.21 7.89
C PRO A 155 15.49 -4.03 7.30
N TYR A 156 15.24 -5.25 6.85
CA TYR A 156 16.23 -6.13 6.25
C TYR A 156 16.27 -5.94 4.73
N LEU A 157 17.47 -6.03 4.13
CA LEU A 157 17.64 -6.09 2.68
C LEU A 157 16.74 -7.17 2.06
N PRO A 158 16.09 -6.92 0.92
CA PRO A 158 16.21 -5.77 0.02
C PRO A 158 15.24 -4.61 0.33
N PHE A 159 14.87 -4.40 1.60
CA PHE A 159 13.94 -3.36 2.05
C PHE A 159 12.58 -3.41 1.35
N SER A 160 12.00 -4.61 1.24
CA SER A 160 10.66 -4.78 0.68
C SER A 160 9.66 -3.91 1.43
N ALA A 161 8.78 -3.24 0.70
CA ALA A 161 7.82 -2.31 1.26
C ALA A 161 6.42 -2.53 0.71
N ARG A 162 5.43 -1.93 1.36
CA ARG A 162 4.05 -1.88 0.88
C ARG A 162 3.45 -0.52 1.20
N VAL A 163 2.87 0.12 0.20
CA VAL A 163 2.17 1.41 0.33
C VAL A 163 0.68 1.14 0.23
N CYS A 164 -0.10 1.64 1.18
CA CYS A 164 -1.55 1.58 1.16
C CYS A 164 -2.12 2.98 1.01
N LEU A 165 -2.81 3.21 -0.10
CA LEU A 165 -3.48 4.46 -0.43
C LEU A 165 -4.99 4.27 -0.37
N ASN A 166 -5.73 5.35 -0.14
CA ASN A 166 -7.19 5.36 -0.11
C ASN A 166 -7.69 6.59 -0.87
N GLN A 167 -8.41 6.36 -1.97
CA GLN A 167 -8.85 7.46 -2.83
C GLN A 167 -9.94 8.31 -2.16
N HIS A 168 -10.69 7.81 -1.18
CA HIS A 168 -11.65 8.62 -0.44
C HIS A 168 -10.98 9.77 0.32
N HIS A 169 -9.79 9.53 0.92
CA HIS A 169 -9.06 10.59 1.60
C HIS A 169 -8.45 11.59 0.60
N TRP A 170 -7.95 11.09 -0.53
CA TRP A 170 -7.47 11.93 -1.63
C TRP A 170 -8.59 12.81 -2.22
N LEU A 171 -9.77 12.24 -2.48
CA LEU A 171 -10.96 12.96 -2.95
C LEU A 171 -11.42 14.01 -1.94
N ALA A 172 -11.45 13.67 -0.65
CA ALA A 172 -11.82 14.60 0.39
C ALA A 172 -10.85 15.80 0.46
N ASN A 173 -9.56 15.58 0.20
CA ASN A 173 -8.57 16.66 0.12
C ASN A 173 -8.78 17.51 -1.15
N ARG A 174 -8.97 16.89 -2.32
CA ARG A 174 -9.25 17.60 -3.59
C ARG A 174 -10.52 18.44 -3.51
N MET A 175 -11.61 17.88 -3.00
CA MET A 175 -12.86 18.62 -2.80
C MET A 175 -12.69 19.79 -1.83
N ARG A 176 -11.89 19.63 -0.75
CA ARG A 176 -11.57 20.75 0.15
C ARG A 176 -10.77 21.85 -0.56
N GLN A 177 -9.83 21.48 -1.43
CA GLN A 177 -9.06 22.45 -2.22
C GLN A 177 -9.95 23.21 -3.23
N GLU A 178 -10.93 22.54 -3.83
CA GLU A 178 -11.91 23.17 -4.75
C GLU A 178 -13.06 23.88 -4.01
N GLY A 179 -13.08 23.91 -2.68
CA GLY A 179 -14.14 24.55 -1.90
C GLY A 179 -15.50 23.83 -1.98
N ILE A 180 -15.54 22.57 -2.41
CA ILE A 180 -16.76 21.78 -2.54
C ILE A 180 -17.21 21.33 -1.15
N LYS A 181 -18.45 21.65 -0.77
CA LYS A 181 -19.05 21.21 0.49
C LYS A 181 -19.44 19.73 0.41
N PHE A 182 -19.00 18.93 1.37
CA PHE A 182 -19.37 17.52 1.49
C PHE A 182 -19.46 17.08 2.95
N VAL A 183 -20.17 15.98 3.18
CA VAL A 183 -20.21 15.26 4.47
C VAL A 183 -19.71 13.85 4.24
N GLN A 184 -18.59 13.51 4.86
CA GLN A 184 -17.98 12.18 4.81
C GLN A 184 -18.13 11.49 6.15
N ARG A 185 -18.54 10.21 6.13
CA ARG A 185 -18.52 9.33 7.30
C ARG A 185 -17.73 8.07 6.96
N ALA A 186 -16.61 7.87 7.65
CA ALA A 186 -15.64 6.83 7.30
C ALA A 186 -15.25 6.90 5.81
N ASN A 187 -15.40 5.81 5.06
CA ASN A 187 -15.11 5.74 3.62
C ASN A 187 -16.37 5.94 2.75
N ALA A 188 -17.30 6.79 3.16
CA ALA A 188 -18.51 7.09 2.37
C ALA A 188 -18.82 8.59 2.37
N PHE A 189 -19.08 9.14 1.19
CA PHE A 189 -19.61 10.50 1.02
C PHE A 189 -21.15 10.46 1.08
N LEU A 190 -21.72 11.00 2.16
CA LEU A 190 -23.17 10.98 2.41
C LEU A 190 -23.87 12.15 1.72
N LYS A 191 -23.24 13.32 1.70
CA LYS A 191 -23.73 14.52 1.03
C LYS A 191 -22.57 15.15 0.26
N CYS A 192 -22.85 15.65 -0.94
CA CYS A 192 -21.89 16.38 -1.76
C CYS A 192 -22.65 17.47 -2.53
N ALA A 193 -22.15 18.70 -2.52
CA ALA A 193 -22.76 19.81 -3.25
C ALA A 193 -22.59 19.67 -4.77
N ALA A 194 -21.54 18.97 -5.24
CA ALA A 194 -21.26 18.75 -6.66
C ALA A 194 -20.91 17.27 -6.94
N PRO A 195 -21.89 16.36 -6.94
CA PRO A 195 -21.65 14.92 -7.17
C PRO A 195 -20.99 14.58 -8.52
N LYS A 196 -21.34 15.30 -9.59
CA LYS A 196 -20.70 15.13 -10.91
C LYS A 196 -19.21 15.45 -10.84
N ARG A 197 -18.86 16.57 -10.22
CA ARG A 197 -17.46 16.99 -10.03
C ARG A 197 -16.68 16.01 -9.16
N LEU A 198 -17.30 15.46 -8.12
CA LEU A 198 -16.70 14.38 -7.32
C LEU A 198 -16.33 13.16 -8.18
N GLN A 199 -17.19 12.75 -9.12
CA GLN A 199 -16.89 11.64 -10.03
C GLN A 199 -15.76 12.00 -11.00
N GLU A 200 -15.77 13.20 -11.59
CA GLU A 200 -14.67 13.67 -12.45
C GLU A 200 -13.32 13.64 -11.72
N LEU A 201 -13.29 14.10 -10.46
CA LEU A 201 -12.10 14.02 -9.62
C LEU A 201 -11.70 12.56 -9.39
N ALA A 202 -12.65 11.66 -9.12
CA ALA A 202 -12.35 10.24 -8.95
C ALA A 202 -11.75 9.61 -10.21
N ASP A 203 -12.25 9.99 -11.39
CA ASP A 203 -11.79 9.46 -12.68
C ASP A 203 -10.45 10.08 -13.12
N SER A 204 -10.08 11.25 -12.57
CA SER A 204 -8.80 11.92 -12.85
C SER A 204 -7.57 11.32 -12.17
N LEU A 205 -7.74 10.29 -11.32
CA LEU A 205 -6.61 9.66 -10.64
C LEU A 205 -5.72 8.93 -11.64
N THR A 206 -4.42 9.29 -11.68
CA THR A 206 -3.46 8.69 -12.61
C THR A 206 -2.49 7.75 -11.91
N ALA A 207 -1.82 6.90 -12.70
CA ALA A 207 -0.71 6.08 -12.21
C ALA A 207 0.46 6.94 -11.68
N HIS A 208 0.66 8.13 -12.26
CA HIS A 208 1.69 9.06 -11.81
C HIS A 208 1.42 9.51 -10.36
N ASP A 209 0.17 9.84 -10.00
CA ASP A 209 -0.19 10.25 -8.62
C ASP A 209 0.15 9.17 -7.58
N LEU A 210 -0.09 7.91 -7.93
CA LEU A 210 0.24 6.74 -7.10
C LEU A 210 1.75 6.60 -6.92
N VAL A 211 2.49 6.67 -8.04
CA VAL A 211 3.93 6.50 -8.06
C VAL A 211 4.64 7.64 -7.34
N SER A 212 4.26 8.89 -7.59
CA SER A 212 4.85 10.06 -6.93
C SER A 212 4.66 10.00 -5.42
N CYS A 213 3.47 9.64 -4.93
CA CYS A 213 3.23 9.50 -3.48
C CYS A 213 4.04 8.33 -2.90
N GLY A 214 4.01 7.17 -3.55
CA GLY A 214 4.73 5.99 -3.09
C GLY A 214 6.25 6.22 -3.05
N GLN A 215 6.84 6.76 -4.12
CA GLN A 215 8.26 7.07 -4.20
C GLN A 215 8.67 8.14 -3.18
N LYS A 216 7.88 9.21 -2.99
CA LYS A 216 8.13 10.24 -1.96
C LYS A 216 8.33 9.61 -0.58
N TRP A 217 7.42 8.72 -0.17
CA TRP A 217 7.48 8.11 1.15
C TRP A 217 8.51 6.99 1.24
N LEU A 218 8.68 6.16 0.20
CA LEU A 218 9.67 5.10 0.19
C LEU A 218 11.11 5.63 0.23
N ALA A 219 11.38 6.74 -0.45
CA ALA A 219 12.66 7.42 -0.36
C ALA A 219 12.93 7.94 1.06
N ARG A 220 11.93 8.58 1.70
CA ARG A 220 12.03 9.09 3.08
C ARG A 220 12.15 7.98 4.13
N LEU A 221 11.57 6.81 3.88
CA LEU A 221 11.51 5.70 4.82
C LEU A 221 12.58 4.62 4.57
N THR A 222 13.46 4.80 3.59
CA THR A 222 14.57 3.89 3.30
C THR A 222 15.88 4.67 3.26
N PRO A 223 16.43 5.12 4.40
CA PRO A 223 17.59 6.03 4.44
C PRO A 223 18.92 5.36 4.04
N PHE A 224 18.92 4.07 3.72
CA PHE A 224 20.13 3.30 3.43
C PHE A 224 20.87 3.77 2.18
N PHE A 225 20.13 4.18 1.14
CA PHE A 225 20.69 4.62 -0.14
C PHE A 225 20.84 6.13 -0.19
N THR A 226 22.03 6.58 -0.58
CA THR A 226 22.32 7.96 -0.99
C THR A 226 21.62 8.30 -2.30
N SER A 227 21.45 9.59 -2.61
CA SER A 227 20.88 10.03 -3.89
C SER A 227 21.69 9.50 -5.08
N ARG A 228 23.03 9.56 -4.99
CA ARG A 228 23.95 9.06 -6.02
C ARG A 228 23.74 7.57 -6.31
N GLU A 229 23.60 6.74 -5.28
CA GLU A 229 23.36 5.30 -5.46
C GLU A 229 21.98 4.99 -6.05
N ARG A 230 20.96 5.78 -5.71
CA ARG A 230 19.62 5.63 -6.30
C ARG A 230 19.63 5.90 -7.80
N GLU A 231 20.43 6.87 -8.24
CA GLU A 231 20.57 7.24 -9.65
C GLU A 231 21.47 6.27 -10.39
N GLN A 232 22.69 6.02 -9.89
CA GLN A 232 23.71 5.25 -10.61
C GLN A 232 23.49 3.74 -10.53
N ALA A 233 23.09 3.21 -9.37
CA ALA A 233 22.90 1.77 -9.16
C ALA A 233 21.45 1.32 -9.40
N GLY A 234 20.54 2.24 -9.73
CA GLY A 234 19.11 1.94 -9.94
C GLY A 234 18.43 1.38 -8.69
N CYS A 235 18.90 1.70 -7.49
CA CYS A 235 18.43 1.18 -6.21
C CYS A 235 17.12 1.84 -5.72
N GLN A 236 16.19 2.09 -6.64
CA GLN A 236 14.90 2.68 -6.35
C GLN A 236 13.80 1.62 -6.25
N HIS A 237 12.82 1.84 -5.37
CA HIS A 237 11.65 0.99 -5.30
C HIS A 237 10.81 1.15 -6.56
N ARG A 238 10.55 0.04 -7.24
CA ARG A 238 9.47 -0.09 -8.21
C ARG A 238 8.21 -0.52 -7.51
N LEU A 239 7.09 0.09 -7.89
CA LEU A 239 5.77 -0.12 -7.31
C LEU A 239 4.93 -1.00 -8.23
N PHE A 240 4.22 -1.97 -7.65
CA PHE A 240 3.34 -2.89 -8.37
C PHE A 240 2.04 -3.05 -7.60
N PHE A 241 0.91 -3.24 -8.29
CA PHE A 241 -0.36 -3.47 -7.64
C PHE A 241 -0.37 -4.83 -6.95
N SER A 242 -0.71 -4.86 -5.67
CA SER A 242 -0.92 -6.10 -4.93
C SER A 242 -2.41 -6.42 -4.80
N GLN A 243 -3.18 -5.40 -4.45
CA GLN A 243 -4.60 -5.50 -4.22
C GLN A 243 -5.25 -4.14 -4.44
N VAL A 244 -6.39 -4.13 -5.11
CA VAL A 244 -7.19 -2.93 -5.33
C VAL A 244 -8.64 -3.25 -4.97
N GLU A 245 -9.24 -2.43 -4.12
CA GLU A 245 -10.65 -2.47 -3.80
C GLU A 245 -11.36 -1.30 -4.47
N TYR A 246 -12.35 -1.61 -5.30
CA TYR A 246 -13.17 -0.63 -5.99
C TYR A 246 -14.55 -0.55 -5.32
N CYS A 247 -14.98 0.66 -5.01
CA CYS A 247 -16.26 0.95 -4.38
C CYS A 247 -17.20 1.60 -5.39
N ASP A 248 -18.42 1.08 -5.45
CA ASP A 248 -19.57 1.68 -6.13
C ASP A 248 -20.59 2.07 -5.06
N TYR A 249 -20.75 3.37 -4.80
CA TYR A 249 -21.55 3.89 -3.70
C TYR A 249 -22.74 4.70 -4.18
N VAL A 250 -23.89 4.42 -3.57
CA VAL A 250 -25.18 4.96 -3.96
C VAL A 250 -25.93 5.45 -2.71
N PRO A 251 -25.90 6.76 -2.39
CA PRO A 251 -26.70 7.32 -1.31
C PRO A 251 -28.20 7.23 -1.63
N GLY A 252 -28.95 6.54 -0.77
CA GLY A 252 -30.40 6.44 -0.83
C GLY A 252 -31.10 7.20 0.29
N ASN A 253 -32.24 7.81 0.02
CA ASN A 253 -33.06 8.56 1.00
C ASN A 253 -33.74 7.66 2.04
N VAL A 254 -33.87 6.35 1.77
CA VAL A 254 -34.64 5.40 2.62
C VAL A 254 -33.79 4.73 3.71
N ILE A 255 -32.45 4.86 3.68
CA ILE A 255 -31.54 4.08 4.53
C ILE A 255 -31.05 4.87 5.76
N GLN A 256 -31.88 5.76 6.32
CA GLN A 256 -31.57 6.44 7.59
C GLN A 256 -32.25 5.80 8.81
N SER A 257 -33.32 5.01 8.66
CA SER A 257 -34.13 4.52 9.79
C SER A 257 -33.76 3.13 10.36
N VAL A 258 -32.84 2.37 9.75
CA VAL A 258 -32.61 0.95 10.13
C VAL A 258 -31.28 0.67 10.86
N PHE A 259 -30.39 1.67 11.04
CA PHE A 259 -29.06 1.42 11.60
C PHE A 259 -28.94 1.82 13.09
N SER A 260 -29.39 0.91 13.97
CA SER A 260 -28.98 0.85 15.39
C SER A 260 -27.61 0.15 15.53
N PRO A 261 -26.73 0.51 16.48
CA PRO A 261 -25.28 0.26 16.41
C PRO A 261 -24.81 -1.18 16.77
N ALA A 262 -25.66 -2.19 16.68
CA ALA A 262 -25.38 -3.54 17.18
C ALA A 262 -25.21 -4.58 16.06
N ALA A 263 -24.14 -4.50 15.26
CA ALA A 263 -23.74 -5.64 14.43
C ALA A 263 -22.22 -5.67 14.19
N ARG A 264 -21.51 -6.53 14.95
CA ARG A 264 -20.08 -6.85 14.73
C ARG A 264 -19.93 -7.64 13.43
N PRO A 265 -18.95 -7.32 12.54
CA PRO A 265 -18.71 -8.14 11.36
C PRO A 265 -17.89 -9.38 11.72
N ARG A 266 -18.45 -10.57 11.48
CA ARG A 266 -17.71 -11.83 11.43
C ARG A 266 -16.81 -11.86 10.18
N ARG A 267 -15.65 -12.52 10.29
CA ARG A 267 -14.73 -12.82 9.18
C ARG A 267 -15.47 -13.47 8.02
N CYS A 268 -15.09 -13.16 6.78
CA CYS A 268 -15.42 -14.04 5.66
C CYS A 268 -14.20 -14.27 4.76
N ALA A 269 -14.11 -15.53 4.32
CA ALA A 269 -13.03 -16.12 3.57
C ALA A 269 -13.00 -15.64 2.11
N LYS A 270 -11.87 -15.92 1.45
CA LYS A 270 -11.56 -15.64 0.04
C LYS A 270 -12.80 -15.88 -0.86
N GLY A 271 -13.16 -14.86 -1.64
CA GLY A 271 -14.13 -14.99 -2.73
C GLY A 271 -15.59 -14.63 -2.42
N SER A 272 -15.89 -13.75 -1.46
CA SER A 272 -17.28 -13.32 -1.20
C SER A 272 -17.50 -11.80 -1.29
N ARG A 273 -18.54 -11.42 -2.06
CA ARG A 273 -19.07 -10.04 -2.18
C ARG A 273 -19.60 -9.59 -0.82
N LEU A 274 -19.07 -8.50 -0.28
CA LEU A 274 -19.63 -7.86 0.90
C LEU A 274 -20.51 -6.68 0.47
N ILE A 275 -21.83 -6.81 0.60
CA ILE A 275 -22.76 -5.68 0.53
C ILE A 275 -22.77 -5.06 1.93
N ARG A 276 -22.15 -3.88 2.07
CA ARG A 276 -22.29 -3.05 3.28
C ARG A 276 -23.09 -1.82 2.85
N ALA A 277 -24.16 -1.52 3.58
CA ALA A 277 -25.09 -0.39 3.41
C ALA A 277 -24.77 0.54 2.21
N GLY A 278 -25.52 0.37 1.12
CA GLY A 278 -25.51 1.29 -0.03
C GLY A 278 -24.29 1.23 -0.95
N GLY A 279 -23.35 0.30 -0.77
CA GLY A 279 -22.21 0.17 -1.67
C GLY A 279 -21.76 -1.26 -1.96
N ARG A 280 -21.30 -1.50 -3.19
CA ARG A 280 -20.62 -2.73 -3.60
C ARG A 280 -19.11 -2.51 -3.57
N LYS A 281 -18.38 -3.39 -2.86
CA LYS A 281 -16.92 -3.46 -2.92
C LYS A 281 -16.49 -4.67 -3.73
N THR A 282 -15.67 -4.43 -4.75
CA THR A 282 -15.04 -5.47 -5.56
C THR A 282 -13.54 -5.46 -5.24
N CYS A 283 -12.99 -6.61 -4.84
CA CYS A 283 -11.58 -6.76 -4.51
C CYS A 283 -10.87 -7.50 -5.64
N TRP A 284 -9.85 -6.87 -6.21
CA TRP A 284 -8.93 -7.47 -7.16
C TRP A 284 -7.60 -7.70 -6.46
N THR A 285 -7.09 -8.93 -6.48
CA THR A 285 -5.76 -9.28 -5.99
C THR A 285 -4.98 -9.92 -7.11
N GLU A 286 -3.77 -9.45 -7.41
CA GLU A 286 -2.89 -10.19 -8.32
C GLU A 286 -2.41 -11.48 -7.62
N PRO A 287 -2.48 -12.64 -8.29
CA PRO A 287 -1.85 -13.85 -7.76
C PRO A 287 -0.32 -13.64 -7.69
N PRO A 288 0.36 -14.16 -6.66
CA PRO A 288 1.81 -14.07 -6.60
C PRO A 288 2.42 -14.92 -7.74
N GLY A 289 2.92 -14.29 -8.82
CA GLY A 289 3.68 -15.01 -9.85
C GLY A 289 3.74 -14.44 -11.27
N THR A 290 2.93 -13.45 -11.65
CA THR A 290 2.87 -13.03 -13.07
C THR A 290 3.83 -11.87 -13.38
N LEU A 291 5.04 -12.20 -13.84
CA LEU A 291 5.94 -11.27 -14.53
C LEU A 291 5.37 -10.98 -15.93
N TRP A 292 4.99 -9.73 -16.20
CA TRP A 292 4.57 -9.32 -17.54
C TRP A 292 5.79 -9.21 -18.46
N GLY A 293 5.88 -10.14 -19.42
CA GLY A 293 6.63 -9.95 -20.67
C GLY A 293 5.76 -9.20 -21.67
N LEU A 294 6.25 -8.07 -22.14
CA LEU A 294 5.71 -7.33 -23.28
C LEU A 294 5.97 -8.15 -24.55
N ASN A 295 4.92 -8.46 -25.32
CA ASN A 295 5.02 -8.39 -26.78
C ASN A 295 3.66 -8.06 -27.39
N ARG A 296 3.69 -7.11 -28.32
CA ARG A 296 2.55 -6.56 -29.06
C ARG A 296 2.21 -7.43 -30.27
N ASP A 297 0.95 -7.29 -30.68
CA ASP A 297 0.38 -7.45 -32.03
C ASP A 297 0.46 -8.83 -32.70
N ALA A 298 -0.69 -9.49 -32.82
CA ALA A 298 -1.32 -9.77 -34.12
C ALA A 298 -2.65 -10.54 -33.96
N ASP A 299 -3.55 -10.19 -34.86
CA ASP A 299 -4.97 -10.47 -34.94
C ASP A 299 -5.39 -11.92 -35.26
N CYS A 300 -6.68 -12.16 -34.98
CA CYS A 300 -7.63 -13.03 -35.68
C CYS A 300 -7.48 -14.56 -35.64
N GLY A 301 -8.58 -15.23 -35.27
CA GLY A 301 -8.82 -16.62 -35.65
C GLY A 301 -9.71 -17.40 -34.69
N ALA A 302 -11.01 -17.20 -34.78
CA ALA A 302 -12.00 -18.08 -34.15
C ALA A 302 -11.83 -19.54 -34.59
N MET A 303 -11.91 -20.50 -33.66
CA MET A 303 -12.61 -21.76 -33.93
C MET A 303 -12.91 -22.58 -32.66
N LYS A 304 -13.99 -23.34 -32.80
CA LYS A 304 -14.81 -24.00 -31.79
C LYS A 304 -14.10 -25.18 -31.10
N ARG A 305 -14.56 -25.45 -29.87
CA ARG A 305 -14.57 -26.75 -29.17
C ARG A 305 -14.77 -27.95 -30.14
N PRO A 306 -14.21 -29.15 -29.85
CA PRO A 306 -14.85 -30.00 -28.85
C PRO A 306 -13.94 -30.81 -27.91
N VAL A 307 -14.56 -31.08 -26.77
CA VAL A 307 -14.30 -32.13 -25.78
C VAL A 307 -14.12 -33.49 -26.45
N LYS A 308 -13.15 -34.29 -25.96
CA LYS A 308 -13.36 -35.73 -25.71
C LYS A 308 -12.24 -36.35 -24.86
N ARG A 309 -12.71 -37.01 -23.80
CA ARG A 309 -12.18 -38.12 -23.00
C ARG A 309 -10.84 -37.95 -22.29
#